data_AF-A0A290ZGE6-F1
#
_entry.id   AF-A0A290ZGE6-F1
#
_cell.length_a   1.000
_cell.length_b   1.000
_cell.length_c   1.000
_cell.angle_alpha   90.00
_cell.angle_beta   90.00
_cell.angle_gamma   90.00
#
_symmetry.space_group_name_H-M   'P 1'
#
loop_
_entity.id
_entity.type
_entity.pdbx_description
1 polymer ?
#
loop_
_entity_poly.entity_id
_entity_poly.type
_entity_poly.pdbx_seq_one_letter_code
_entity_poly.pdbx_strand_id
1 'polypeptide(L)'
;MVRVLGAVVVSVLLTGAAAQASPSPTTALSWAPCPELPDVECGVLSVPVDRTDPGDGRVGVAVARRVAPDPARRIGVLVVNPGGPGNSGVDLLDAQPGTVAGVGGALAGADVVAEPFPAVFCQDWALPVRDFREHAALTAHVRRVAPNTGGGQRPDQPIGTCLGRTTEVSNPQRPLRVEGAPKILALNGAHDPATPLAGALEVRRQAGDAVVLVTYGGAGHGVYQRSACTRGVADAYLLGGVVPEDGTRCPAVEPGA
;
A
#
# COMPACT_ATOMS: atom_id res chain seq x y z
N MET A 1 1.88 71.73 21.34
CA MET A 1 1.95 71.28 19.92
C MET A 1 2.45 69.84 19.92
N VAL A 2 1.54 68.85 19.89
CA VAL A 2 1.88 67.42 19.89
C VAL A 2 1.86 66.95 18.43
N ARG A 3 3.02 66.54 17.90
CA ARG A 3 3.15 65.98 16.55
C ARG A 3 2.94 64.46 16.62
N VAL A 4 1.83 63.97 16.09
CA VAL A 4 1.58 62.54 15.89
C VAL A 4 2.24 62.12 14.58
N LEU A 5 3.28 61.30 14.64
CA LEU A 5 3.81 60.59 13.46
C LEU A 5 2.94 59.35 13.22
N GLY A 6 2.16 59.36 12.14
CA GLY A 6 1.47 58.17 11.64
C GLY A 6 2.44 57.32 10.81
N ALA A 7 2.69 56.08 11.23
CA ALA A 7 3.41 55.10 10.43
C ALA A 7 2.42 54.35 9.51
N VAL A 8 2.61 54.46 8.20
CA VAL A 8 1.88 53.67 7.20
C VAL A 8 2.56 52.31 7.08
N VAL A 9 1.88 51.25 7.52
CA VAL A 9 2.30 49.86 7.30
C VAL A 9 1.76 49.41 5.95
N VAL A 10 2.65 49.24 4.96
CA VAL A 10 2.30 48.65 3.66
C VAL A 10 2.43 47.14 3.79
N SER A 11 1.29 46.43 3.88
CA SER A 11 1.26 44.96 3.82
C SER A 11 1.43 44.50 2.36
N VAL A 12 2.60 43.93 2.05
CA VAL A 12 2.83 43.23 0.78
C VAL A 12 2.21 41.84 0.89
N LEU A 13 1.09 41.63 0.18
CA LEU A 13 0.51 40.30 -0.02
C LEU A 13 1.37 39.54 -1.02
N LEU A 14 2.23 38.64 -0.55
CA LEU A 14 2.84 37.63 -1.41
C LEU A 14 1.78 36.61 -1.81
N THR A 15 1.22 36.76 -3.01
CA THR A 15 0.43 35.72 -3.66
C THR A 15 1.37 34.59 -4.07
N GLY A 16 1.49 33.56 -3.24
CA GLY A 16 2.13 32.30 -3.61
C GLY A 16 1.26 31.56 -4.62
N ALA A 17 1.67 31.53 -5.88
CA ALA A 17 1.07 30.65 -6.87
C ALA A 17 1.41 29.21 -6.48
N ALA A 18 0.40 28.43 -6.09
CA ALA A 18 0.54 27.00 -5.90
C ALA A 18 0.89 26.36 -7.25
N ALA A 19 2.13 25.88 -7.39
CA ALA A 19 2.55 25.08 -8.52
C ALA A 19 1.71 23.80 -8.56
N GLN A 20 0.72 23.77 -9.45
CA GLN A 20 0.00 22.54 -9.76
C GLN A 20 0.96 21.61 -10.51
N ALA A 21 1.18 20.41 -9.98
CA ALA A 21 1.93 19.39 -10.70
C ALA A 21 1.15 19.05 -11.98
N SER A 22 1.74 19.35 -13.14
CA SER A 22 1.18 18.93 -14.42
C SER A 22 1.14 17.39 -14.47
N PRO A 23 0.02 16.78 -14.91
CA PRO A 23 -0.01 15.34 -15.10
C PRO A 23 1.04 14.97 -16.15
N SER A 24 1.90 13.98 -15.82
CA SER A 24 2.88 13.46 -16.76
C SER A 24 2.17 12.94 -18.02
N PRO A 25 2.76 13.10 -19.23
CA PRO A 25 2.18 12.57 -20.45
C PRO A 25 1.95 11.06 -20.27
N THR A 26 0.68 10.66 -20.27
CA THR A 26 0.31 9.25 -20.12
C THR A 26 0.53 8.60 -21.48
N THR A 27 1.65 7.90 -21.66
CA THR A 27 1.78 6.98 -22.79
C THR A 27 0.66 5.95 -22.66
N ALA A 28 -0.22 5.90 -23.65
CA ALA A 28 -1.30 4.91 -23.66
C ALA A 28 -0.66 3.51 -23.60
N LEU A 29 -1.07 2.72 -22.61
CA LEU A 29 -0.58 1.36 -22.46
C LEU A 29 -1.11 0.49 -23.61
N SER A 30 -0.21 -0.21 -24.29
CA SER A 30 -0.56 -1.18 -25.33
C SER A 30 -1.05 -2.48 -24.69
N TRP A 31 -2.27 -2.89 -25.05
CA TRP A 31 -2.90 -4.11 -24.56
C TRP A 31 -2.88 -5.19 -25.64
N ALA A 32 -2.64 -6.43 -25.23
CA ALA A 32 -2.76 -7.62 -26.07
C ALA A 32 -3.44 -8.75 -25.28
N PRO A 33 -4.06 -9.75 -25.94
CA PRO A 33 -4.55 -10.93 -25.24
C PRO A 33 -3.45 -11.62 -24.44
N CYS A 34 -3.75 -12.05 -23.21
CA CYS A 34 -2.82 -12.88 -22.44
C CYS A 34 -2.81 -14.31 -23.03
N PRO A 35 -1.64 -14.88 -23.37
CA PRO A 35 -1.57 -16.21 -23.99
C PRO A 35 -2.25 -17.33 -23.20
N GLU A 36 -2.22 -17.24 -21.87
CA GLU A 36 -2.75 -18.26 -20.95
C GLU A 36 -4.23 -18.02 -20.58
N LEU A 37 -4.73 -16.78 -20.77
CA LEU A 37 -6.06 -16.35 -20.34
C LEU A 37 -6.74 -15.54 -21.46
N PRO A 38 -7.50 -16.18 -22.37
CA PRO A 38 -8.08 -15.53 -23.55
C PRO A 38 -9.01 -14.34 -23.26
N ASP A 39 -9.64 -14.33 -22.08
CA ASP A 39 -10.55 -13.26 -21.64
C ASP A 39 -9.85 -12.15 -20.83
N VAL A 40 -8.51 -12.13 -20.84
CA VAL A 40 -7.69 -11.16 -20.12
C VAL A 40 -6.79 -10.44 -21.11
N GLU A 41 -6.64 -9.14 -20.92
CA GLU A 41 -5.68 -8.32 -21.65
C GLU A 41 -4.45 -8.05 -20.77
N CYS A 42 -3.26 -8.29 -21.32
CA CYS A 42 -1.97 -8.08 -20.69
C CYS A 42 -1.24 -6.89 -21.32
N GLY A 43 -0.40 -6.24 -20.55
CA GLY A 43 0.48 -5.16 -20.99
C GLY A 43 1.65 -4.93 -20.04
N VAL A 44 2.63 -4.14 -20.47
CA VAL A 44 3.78 -3.76 -19.65
C VAL A 44 3.81 -2.24 -19.50
N LEU A 45 3.60 -1.77 -18.28
CA LEU A 45 3.70 -0.37 -17.93
C LEU A 45 5.15 -0.02 -17.62
N SER A 46 5.77 0.82 -18.44
CA SER A 46 7.09 1.36 -18.13
C SER A 46 6.98 2.44 -17.06
N VAL A 47 7.64 2.26 -15.92
CA VAL A 47 7.69 3.21 -14.80
C VAL A 47 9.13 3.60 -14.50
N PRO A 48 9.41 4.80 -13.98
CA PRO A 48 10.77 5.11 -13.54
C PRO A 48 11.20 4.20 -12.38
N VAL A 49 12.48 3.88 -12.30
CA VAL A 49 13.04 3.13 -11.16
C VAL A 49 12.95 3.98 -9.89
N ASP A 50 13.35 5.25 -9.98
CA ASP A 50 13.16 6.25 -8.93
C ASP A 50 12.03 7.22 -9.31
N ARG A 51 10.97 7.26 -8.50
CA ARG A 51 9.87 8.22 -8.70
C ARG A 51 10.33 9.68 -8.52
N THR A 52 11.34 9.92 -7.70
CA THR A 52 11.88 11.24 -7.39
C THR A 52 12.90 11.71 -8.43
N ASP A 53 13.53 10.79 -9.14
CA ASP A 53 14.34 11.04 -10.34
C ASP A 53 13.86 10.20 -11.54
N PRO A 54 12.82 10.65 -12.26
CA PRO A 54 12.27 9.89 -13.39
C PRO A 54 13.23 9.68 -14.57
N GLY A 55 14.39 10.35 -14.57
CA GLY A 55 15.45 10.19 -15.55
C GLY A 55 16.39 9.01 -15.27
N ASP A 56 16.40 8.49 -14.04
CA ASP A 56 17.30 7.42 -13.58
C ASP A 56 16.80 6.02 -13.99
N GLY A 57 16.62 5.84 -15.29
CA GLY A 57 16.18 4.58 -15.87
C GLY A 57 14.70 4.24 -15.63
N ARG A 58 14.25 3.16 -16.26
CA ARG A 58 12.86 2.70 -16.21
C ARG A 58 12.80 1.19 -16.10
N VAL A 59 11.81 0.70 -15.38
CA VAL A 59 11.49 -0.73 -15.24
C VAL A 59 10.10 -1.01 -15.82
N GLY A 60 9.92 -2.19 -16.38
CA GLY A 60 8.61 -2.67 -16.84
C GLY A 60 7.84 -3.31 -15.68
N VAL A 61 6.62 -2.82 -15.44
CA VAL A 61 5.66 -3.42 -14.51
C VAL A 61 4.58 -4.13 -15.31
N ALA A 62 4.48 -5.44 -15.13
CA ALA A 62 3.42 -6.23 -15.71
C ALA A 62 2.05 -5.82 -15.17
N VAL A 63 1.08 -5.63 -16.05
CA VAL A 63 -0.30 -5.40 -15.69
C VAL A 63 -1.22 -6.26 -16.53
N ALA A 64 -2.31 -6.70 -15.93
CA ALA A 64 -3.37 -7.43 -16.62
C ALA A 64 -4.74 -6.89 -16.20
N ARG A 65 -5.70 -6.97 -17.11
CA ARG A 65 -7.08 -6.53 -16.87
C ARG A 65 -8.09 -7.49 -17.48
N ARG A 66 -9.19 -7.68 -16.77
CA ARG A 66 -10.42 -8.24 -17.33
C ARG A 66 -11.34 -7.08 -17.70
N VAL A 67 -11.77 -7.04 -18.96
CA VAL A 67 -12.76 -6.06 -19.41
C VAL A 67 -14.11 -6.42 -18.80
N ALA A 68 -14.88 -5.41 -18.40
CA ALA A 68 -16.21 -5.63 -17.86
C ALA A 68 -17.08 -6.40 -18.88
N PRO A 69 -17.68 -7.54 -18.51
CA PRO A 69 -18.51 -8.32 -19.44
C PRO A 69 -19.74 -7.55 -19.95
N ASP A 70 -20.23 -6.60 -19.15
CA ASP A 70 -21.32 -5.69 -19.49
C ASP A 70 -20.84 -4.23 -19.39
N PRO A 71 -20.42 -3.64 -20.52
CA PRO A 71 -19.96 -2.25 -20.56
C PRO A 71 -21.02 -1.23 -20.12
N ALA A 72 -22.31 -1.54 -20.29
CA ALA A 72 -23.39 -0.62 -19.97
C ALA A 72 -23.59 -0.47 -18.44
N ARG A 73 -23.20 -1.47 -17.66
CA ARG A 73 -23.23 -1.43 -16.18
C ARG A 73 -21.87 -1.14 -15.55
N ARG A 74 -20.88 -0.73 -16.36
CA ARG A 74 -19.54 -0.40 -15.85
C ARG A 74 -19.60 0.85 -14.96
N ILE A 75 -19.15 0.70 -13.71
CA ILE A 75 -19.01 1.81 -12.76
C ILE A 75 -17.66 2.53 -12.95
N GLY A 76 -16.57 1.79 -13.15
CA GLY A 76 -15.23 2.36 -13.22
C GLY A 76 -14.12 1.35 -13.50
N VAL A 77 -12.93 1.62 -12.97
CA VAL A 77 -11.78 0.69 -12.98
C VAL A 77 -11.50 0.30 -11.54
N LEU A 78 -11.49 -1.01 -11.26
CA LEU A 78 -10.95 -1.55 -10.03
C LEU A 78 -9.48 -1.89 -10.26
N VAL A 79 -8.58 -1.15 -9.62
CA VAL A 79 -7.15 -1.49 -9.61
C VAL A 79 -6.90 -2.34 -8.37
N VAL A 80 -6.45 -3.57 -8.60
CA VAL A 80 -6.04 -4.47 -7.51
C VAL A 80 -4.53 -4.50 -7.46
N ASN A 81 -3.99 -4.17 -6.29
CA ASN A 81 -2.59 -4.37 -5.97
C ASN A 81 -2.54 -5.33 -4.76
N PRO A 82 -2.04 -6.57 -4.90
CA PRO A 82 -1.97 -7.53 -3.79
C PRO A 82 -1.06 -7.09 -2.63
N GLY A 83 -0.28 -6.02 -2.82
CA GLY A 83 0.75 -5.60 -1.88
C GLY A 83 2.05 -6.40 -2.04
N GLY A 84 2.98 -6.21 -1.10
CA GLY A 84 4.28 -6.88 -1.10
C GLY A 84 4.39 -8.04 -0.10
N PRO A 85 5.49 -8.84 -0.15
CA PRO A 85 6.66 -8.59 -0.98
C PRO A 85 6.92 -9.69 -2.03
N GLY A 86 5.90 -10.09 -2.82
CA GLY A 86 6.19 -11.04 -3.89
C GLY A 86 5.01 -11.68 -4.65
N ASN A 87 3.75 -11.40 -4.30
CA ASN A 87 2.65 -12.00 -5.06
C ASN A 87 2.36 -11.18 -6.33
N SER A 88 2.33 -11.86 -7.47
CA SER A 88 1.96 -11.27 -8.75
C SER A 88 0.47 -10.89 -8.75
N GLY A 89 0.17 -9.61 -9.02
CA GLY A 89 -1.20 -9.17 -9.26
C GLY A 89 -1.80 -9.69 -10.57
N VAL A 90 -0.95 -10.12 -11.51
CA VAL A 90 -1.36 -10.76 -12.76
C VAL A 90 -1.84 -12.18 -12.47
N ASP A 91 -1.13 -12.91 -11.61
CA ASP A 91 -1.50 -14.30 -11.24
C ASP A 91 -2.80 -14.35 -10.43
N LEU A 92 -3.17 -13.27 -9.73
CA LEU A 92 -4.48 -13.18 -9.07
C LEU A 92 -5.66 -13.32 -10.06
N LEU A 93 -5.47 -13.01 -11.34
CA LEU A 93 -6.52 -13.15 -12.35
C LEU A 93 -6.65 -14.58 -12.88
N ASP A 94 -5.68 -15.44 -12.58
CA ASP A 94 -5.69 -16.88 -12.87
C ASP A 94 -6.34 -17.70 -11.73
N ALA A 95 -6.54 -17.08 -10.56
CA ALA A 95 -7.18 -17.72 -9.43
C ALA A 95 -8.67 -18.02 -9.72
N GLN A 96 -8.93 -19.21 -10.25
CA GLN A 96 -10.13 -19.94 -9.88
C GLN A 96 -10.17 -20.13 -8.35
N PRO A 97 -11.35 -20.33 -7.73
CA PRO A 97 -11.42 -20.67 -6.33
C PRO A 97 -10.54 -21.90 -6.04
N GLY A 98 -9.41 -21.72 -5.35
CA GLY A 98 -8.62 -22.81 -4.78
C GLY A 98 -7.26 -23.15 -5.41
N THR A 99 -6.74 -22.42 -6.40
CA THR A 99 -5.39 -22.70 -6.95
C THR A 99 -4.63 -21.42 -7.30
N VAL A 100 -3.45 -21.26 -6.69
CA VAL A 100 -2.39 -20.33 -7.14
C VAL A 100 -1.42 -21.17 -7.97
N ALA A 101 -1.62 -21.20 -9.28
CA ALA A 101 -0.62 -21.63 -10.25
C ALA A 101 -0.53 -20.49 -11.26
N GLY A 102 0.64 -19.84 -11.35
CA GLY A 102 0.80 -18.51 -11.94
C GLY A 102 0.96 -18.47 -13.45
N VAL A 103 0.73 -17.30 -14.03
CA VAL A 103 0.96 -16.95 -15.45
C VAL A 103 2.42 -16.53 -15.69
N GLY A 104 3.36 -17.18 -14.99
CA GLY A 104 4.78 -16.85 -14.99
C GLY A 104 5.47 -16.92 -16.37
N GLY A 105 4.81 -17.51 -17.38
CA GLY A 105 5.32 -17.57 -18.75
C GLY A 105 5.33 -16.23 -19.49
N ALA A 106 4.40 -15.32 -19.18
CA ALA A 106 4.26 -14.05 -19.90
C ALA A 106 5.26 -12.96 -19.47
N LEU A 107 5.99 -13.17 -18.36
CA LEU A 107 6.82 -12.14 -17.71
C LEU A 107 8.33 -12.39 -17.79
N ALA A 108 8.78 -13.27 -18.69
CA ALA A 108 10.18 -13.69 -18.84
C ALA A 108 11.19 -12.55 -19.17
N GLY A 109 10.73 -11.30 -19.33
CA GLY A 109 11.57 -10.11 -19.55
C GLY A 109 11.51 -9.05 -18.44
N ALA A 110 10.82 -9.31 -17.33
CA ALA A 110 10.89 -8.46 -16.14
C ALA A 110 11.98 -8.99 -15.20
N ASP A 111 12.85 -8.12 -14.69
CA ASP A 111 13.83 -8.45 -13.65
C ASP A 111 13.11 -8.72 -12.32
N VAL A 112 12.44 -9.86 -12.23
CA VAL A 112 11.78 -10.29 -10.99
C VAL A 112 12.83 -11.00 -10.14
N VAL A 113 13.48 -10.26 -9.26
CA VAL A 113 14.32 -10.88 -8.22
C VAL A 113 13.38 -11.60 -7.26
N ALA A 114 13.60 -12.89 -7.02
CA ALA A 114 12.88 -13.61 -5.98
C ALA A 114 13.17 -12.98 -4.61
N GLU A 115 12.15 -12.78 -3.78
CA GLU A 115 12.26 -12.19 -2.43
C GLU A 115 12.91 -10.79 -2.38
N PRO A 116 12.37 -9.76 -3.07
CA PRO A 116 12.91 -8.40 -3.01
C PRO A 116 12.66 -7.73 -1.65
N PHE A 117 12.01 -8.42 -0.70
CA PHE A 117 11.59 -7.87 0.59
C PHE A 117 12.71 -7.17 1.36
N PRO A 118 13.91 -7.76 1.57
CA PRO A 118 14.94 -7.09 2.33
C PRO A 118 15.45 -5.83 1.63
N ALA A 119 15.58 -5.86 0.30
CA ALA A 119 16.03 -4.72 -0.48
C ALA A 119 15.02 -3.55 -0.42
N VAL A 120 13.74 -3.83 -0.66
CA VAL A 120 12.66 -2.84 -0.54
C VAL A 120 12.61 -2.28 0.89
N PHE A 121 12.67 -3.15 1.90
CA PHE A 121 12.63 -2.73 3.29
C PHE A 121 13.80 -1.81 3.65
N CYS A 122 15.04 -2.12 3.23
CA CYS A 122 16.19 -1.26 3.49
C CYS A 122 16.15 0.08 2.75
N GLN A 123 15.40 0.17 1.64
CA GLN A 123 15.27 1.40 0.85
C GLN A 123 14.08 2.27 1.28
N ASP A 124 13.07 1.69 1.92
CA ASP A 124 11.88 2.40 2.40
C ASP A 124 11.96 2.81 3.88
N TRP A 125 12.85 2.21 4.66
CA TRP A 125 12.87 2.41 6.11
C TRP A 125 14.17 3.03 6.63
N ALA A 126 14.08 4.27 7.14
CA ALA A 126 15.06 4.82 8.05
C ALA A 126 14.90 4.14 9.42
N LEU A 127 15.70 3.10 9.66
CA LEU A 127 15.60 2.29 10.87
C LEU A 127 16.16 3.04 12.08
N PRO A 128 15.42 3.09 13.21
CA PRO A 128 15.90 3.70 14.44
C PRO A 128 16.87 2.79 15.23
N VAL A 129 17.38 1.72 14.61
CA VAL A 129 18.31 0.75 15.21
C VAL A 129 19.71 1.03 14.65
N ARG A 130 20.66 1.37 15.52
CA ARG A 130 21.98 1.88 15.13
C ARG A 130 22.94 0.78 14.69
N ASP A 131 22.94 -0.33 15.43
CA ASP A 131 23.92 -1.40 15.24
C ASP A 131 23.38 -2.75 15.70
N PHE A 132 24.20 -3.79 15.48
CA PHE A 132 23.85 -5.17 15.82
C PHE A 132 23.69 -5.39 17.33
N ARG A 133 24.40 -4.63 18.18
CA ARG A 133 24.29 -4.75 19.64
C ARG A 133 22.95 -4.24 20.11
N GLU A 134 22.50 -3.10 19.60
CA GLU A 134 21.19 -2.55 19.88
C GLU A 134 20.08 -3.48 19.37
N HIS A 135 20.21 -3.99 18.15
CA HIS A 135 19.28 -4.97 17.59
C HIS A 135 19.16 -6.20 18.48
N ALA A 136 20.28 -6.84 18.86
CA ALA A 136 20.29 -8.01 19.72
C ALA A 136 19.65 -7.74 21.09
N ALA A 137 19.86 -6.56 21.67
CA ALA A 137 19.24 -6.17 22.93
C ALA A 137 17.72 -6.02 22.81
N LEU A 138 17.23 -5.42 21.72
CA LEU A 138 15.81 -5.29 21.41
C LEU A 138 15.17 -6.66 21.15
N THR A 139 15.77 -7.52 20.33
CA THR A 139 15.29 -8.89 20.08
C THR A 139 15.20 -9.68 21.39
N ALA A 140 16.21 -9.57 22.27
CA ALA A 140 16.17 -10.21 23.58
C ALA A 140 15.06 -9.66 24.49
N HIS A 141 14.79 -8.35 24.42
CA HIS A 141 13.67 -7.73 25.14
C HIS A 141 12.31 -8.24 24.64
N VAL A 142 12.09 -8.23 23.31
CA VAL A 142 10.87 -8.73 22.68
C VAL A 142 10.61 -10.20 23.08
N ARG A 143 11.64 -11.05 23.05
CA ARG A 143 11.54 -12.45 23.49
C ARG A 143 11.07 -12.61 24.94
N ARG A 144 11.46 -11.70 25.84
CA ARG A 144 11.03 -11.73 27.25
C ARG A 144 9.57 -11.31 27.42
N VAL A 145 9.12 -10.31 26.68
CA VAL A 145 7.75 -9.77 26.83
C VAL A 145 6.72 -10.50 25.97
N ALA A 146 7.15 -11.19 24.91
CA ALA A 146 6.33 -11.99 24.01
C ALA A 146 6.84 -13.44 23.94
N PRO A 147 6.82 -14.20 25.04
CA PRO A 147 7.38 -15.56 25.09
C PRO A 147 6.65 -16.53 24.17
N ASN A 148 5.35 -16.30 23.92
CA ASN A 148 4.50 -17.18 23.11
C ASN A 148 4.83 -17.12 21.61
N THR A 149 5.33 -15.97 21.13
CA THR A 149 5.71 -15.78 19.72
C THR A 149 7.22 -15.86 19.51
N GLY A 150 8.01 -15.98 20.59
CA GLY A 150 9.47 -16.11 20.52
C GLY A 150 10.19 -14.91 19.89
N GLY A 151 9.52 -13.76 19.82
CA GLY A 151 10.00 -12.60 19.06
C GLY A 151 9.94 -12.75 17.54
N GLY A 152 9.20 -13.72 17.02
CA GLY A 152 8.92 -13.90 15.59
C GLY A 152 8.05 -12.80 15.03
N GLN A 153 8.60 -11.59 14.91
CA GLN A 153 7.98 -10.48 14.22
C GLN A 153 8.63 -10.41 12.84
N ARG A 154 7.82 -10.40 11.76
CA ARG A 154 8.33 -10.27 10.38
C ARG A 154 9.38 -9.17 10.16
N PRO A 155 9.39 -8.04 10.90
CA PRO A 155 10.43 -7.01 10.75
C PRO A 155 11.81 -7.35 11.34
N ASP A 156 11.98 -8.33 12.23
CA ASP A 156 13.28 -8.61 12.88
C ASP A 156 14.36 -9.01 11.86
N GLN A 157 14.01 -9.90 10.93
CA GLN A 157 14.91 -10.34 9.87
C GLN A 157 15.40 -9.19 8.97
N PRO A 158 14.53 -8.38 8.32
CA PRO A 158 14.99 -7.31 7.47
C PRO A 158 15.69 -6.18 8.23
N ILE A 159 15.32 -5.89 9.49
CA ILE A 159 16.07 -4.93 10.33
C ILE A 159 17.52 -5.36 10.44
N GLY A 160 17.78 -6.62 10.82
CA GLY A 160 19.14 -7.16 10.90
C GLY A 160 19.89 -7.09 9.57
N THR A 161 19.22 -7.39 8.44
CA THR A 161 19.81 -7.33 7.10
C THR A 161 20.21 -5.91 6.68
N CYS A 162 19.52 -4.88 7.14
CA CYS A 162 19.81 -3.49 6.78
C CYS A 162 20.93 -2.85 7.61
N LEU A 163 21.36 -3.46 8.72
CA LEU A 163 22.40 -2.91 9.58
C LEU A 163 23.76 -2.90 8.88
N GLY A 164 24.46 -1.77 8.96
CA GLY A 164 25.76 -1.59 8.30
C GLY A 164 25.67 -1.26 6.81
N ARG A 165 24.46 -1.03 6.26
CA ARG A 165 24.30 -0.51 4.90
C ARG A 165 25.01 0.83 4.73
N THR A 166 25.61 1.03 3.56
CA THR A 166 26.32 2.26 3.20
C THR A 166 25.53 3.15 2.24
N THR A 167 24.37 2.67 1.77
CA THR A 167 23.48 3.39 0.86
C THR A 167 22.46 4.23 1.64
N GLU A 168 22.05 5.35 1.06
CA GLU A 168 20.99 6.19 1.63
C GLU A 168 19.62 5.50 1.54
N VAL A 169 18.64 5.98 2.31
CA VAL A 169 17.23 5.53 2.18
C VAL A 169 16.62 6.29 1.01
N SER A 170 16.17 5.62 -0.05
CA SER A 170 15.58 6.30 -1.21
C SER A 170 14.16 6.83 -0.94
N ASN A 171 13.40 6.18 -0.05
CA ASN A 171 12.02 6.57 0.26
C ASN A 171 11.75 6.58 1.78
N PRO A 172 12.39 7.50 2.54
CA PRO A 172 12.23 7.54 3.98
C PRO A 172 10.79 7.83 4.40
N GLN A 173 10.43 7.32 5.58
CA GLN A 173 9.10 7.47 6.15
C GLN A 173 8.77 8.95 6.38
N ARG A 174 7.55 9.34 6.05
CA ARG A 174 7.02 10.71 6.21
C ARG A 174 5.54 10.66 6.54
N PRO A 175 4.97 11.69 7.19
CA PRO A 175 3.53 11.77 7.41
C PRO A 175 2.77 11.65 6.09
N LEU A 176 1.70 10.86 6.12
CA LEU A 176 0.81 10.66 4.99
C LEU A 176 0.11 11.99 4.65
N ARG A 177 0.15 12.35 3.38
CA ARG A 177 -0.62 13.47 2.81
C ARG A 177 -1.61 12.90 1.82
N VAL A 178 -2.90 13.02 2.12
CA VAL A 178 -3.99 12.56 1.25
C VAL A 178 -4.77 13.78 0.77
N GLU A 179 -4.64 14.10 -0.51
CA GLU A 179 -5.29 15.25 -1.14
C GLU A 179 -6.09 14.78 -2.35
N GLY A 180 -7.32 15.26 -2.49
CA GLY A 180 -8.18 14.96 -3.66
C GLY A 180 -8.59 13.49 -3.83
N ALA A 181 -8.35 12.64 -2.84
CA ALA A 181 -8.77 11.25 -2.89
C ALA A 181 -10.27 11.10 -2.60
N PRO A 182 -10.97 10.16 -3.26
CA PRO A 182 -12.27 9.70 -2.79
C PRO A 182 -12.14 9.10 -1.39
N LYS A 183 -13.27 8.88 -0.70
CA LYS A 183 -13.26 8.16 0.59
C LYS A 183 -12.58 6.80 0.42
N ILE A 184 -11.59 6.51 1.26
CA ILE A 184 -10.80 5.28 1.23
C ILE A 184 -11.30 4.36 2.36
N LEU A 185 -11.73 3.15 2.01
CA LEU A 185 -12.01 2.10 2.99
C LEU A 185 -10.71 1.39 3.40
N ALA A 186 -10.35 1.51 4.67
CA ALA A 186 -9.35 0.66 5.32
C ALA A 186 -10.06 -0.47 6.08
N LEU A 187 -9.78 -1.73 5.73
CA LEU A 187 -10.34 -2.90 6.39
C LEU A 187 -9.20 -3.70 7.04
N ASN A 188 -9.19 -3.78 8.38
CA ASN A 188 -8.08 -4.38 9.14
C ASN A 188 -8.57 -5.39 10.19
N GLY A 189 -7.76 -6.42 10.49
CA GLY A 189 -8.02 -7.34 11.59
C GLY A 189 -7.57 -6.80 12.95
N ALA A 190 -8.29 -7.12 14.02
CA ALA A 190 -7.88 -6.76 15.37
C ALA A 190 -6.61 -7.50 15.79
N HIS A 191 -6.43 -8.72 15.28
CA HIS A 191 -5.26 -9.57 15.55
C HIS A 191 -4.54 -9.94 14.25
N ASP A 192 -4.25 -8.95 13.40
CA ASP A 192 -3.44 -9.13 12.19
C ASP A 192 -1.94 -9.27 12.57
N PRO A 193 -1.30 -10.43 12.30
CA PRO A 193 0.08 -10.68 12.68
C PRO A 193 1.12 -10.04 11.75
N ALA A 194 0.69 -9.49 10.61
CA ALA A 194 1.54 -8.99 9.54
C ALA A 194 1.45 -7.47 9.39
N THR A 195 0.24 -6.94 9.42
CA THR A 195 -0.08 -5.51 9.39
C THR A 195 -0.94 -5.17 10.61
N PRO A 196 -0.33 -5.02 11.80
CA PRO A 196 -1.08 -4.86 13.04
C PRO A 196 -2.04 -3.67 13.03
N LEU A 197 -3.15 -3.77 13.77
CA LEU A 197 -4.17 -2.73 13.85
C LEU A 197 -3.61 -1.35 14.21
N ALA A 198 -2.54 -1.29 15.01
CA ALA A 198 -1.85 -0.03 15.34
C ALA A 198 -1.42 0.75 14.08
N GLY A 199 -0.96 0.07 13.03
CA GLY A 199 -0.60 0.69 11.76
C GLY A 199 -1.82 1.25 11.03
N ALA A 200 -2.93 0.51 10.98
CA ALA A 200 -4.16 0.99 10.36
C ALA A 200 -4.77 2.19 11.11
N LEU A 201 -4.70 2.20 12.43
CA LEU A 201 -5.10 3.34 13.25
C LEU A 201 -4.24 4.57 12.96
N GLU A 202 -2.92 4.40 12.78
CA GLU A 202 -2.03 5.50 12.43
C GLU A 202 -2.30 6.04 11.02
N VAL A 203 -2.58 5.17 10.04
CA VAL A 203 -3.04 5.58 8.70
C VAL A 203 -4.31 6.43 8.79
N ARG A 204 -5.32 5.95 9.53
CA ARG A 204 -6.57 6.70 9.75
C ARG A 204 -6.33 8.04 10.44
N ARG A 205 -5.44 8.08 11.43
CA ARG A 205 -5.06 9.29 12.16
C ARG A 205 -4.39 10.32 11.24
N GLN A 206 -3.45 9.90 10.40
CA GLN A 206 -2.73 10.79 9.49
C GLN A 206 -3.58 11.22 8.29
N ALA A 207 -4.38 10.32 7.72
CA ALA A 207 -5.24 10.61 6.57
C ALA A 207 -6.47 11.45 6.90
N GLY A 208 -6.83 11.57 8.18
CA GLY A 208 -8.06 12.24 8.59
C GLY A 208 -9.27 11.64 7.89
N ASP A 209 -10.25 12.48 7.60
CA ASP A 209 -11.54 12.04 7.04
C ASP A 209 -11.45 11.43 5.64
N ALA A 210 -10.29 11.45 4.99
CA ALA A 210 -10.12 10.74 3.72
C ALA A 210 -10.24 9.22 3.88
N VAL A 211 -9.95 8.67 5.07
CA VAL A 211 -10.01 7.22 5.35
C VAL A 211 -11.14 6.92 6.33
N VAL A 212 -11.90 5.85 6.06
CA VAL A 212 -12.78 5.20 7.03
C VAL A 212 -12.20 3.85 7.40
N LEU A 213 -12.14 3.54 8.70
CA LEU A 213 -11.58 2.30 9.21
C LEU A 213 -12.68 1.36 9.67
N VAL A 214 -12.70 0.16 9.10
CA VAL A 214 -13.52 -0.97 9.55
C VAL A 214 -12.63 -2.03 10.15
N THR A 215 -12.98 -2.49 11.36
CA THR A 215 -12.18 -3.48 12.10
C THR A 215 -12.90 -4.83 12.14
N TYR A 216 -12.22 -5.88 11.68
CA TYR A 216 -12.64 -7.27 11.91
C TYR A 216 -12.12 -7.75 13.26
N GLY A 217 -12.99 -8.27 14.13
CA GLY A 217 -12.62 -8.66 15.49
C GLY A 217 -11.70 -9.88 15.60
N GLY A 218 -11.55 -10.68 14.54
CA GLY A 218 -10.77 -11.92 14.58
C GLY A 218 -9.29 -11.77 14.24
N ALA A 219 -8.61 -12.92 14.17
CA ALA A 219 -7.22 -13.03 13.77
C ALA A 219 -7.05 -13.32 12.27
N GLY A 220 -5.88 -12.97 11.76
CA GLY A 220 -5.46 -13.23 10.39
C GLY A 220 -5.05 -11.99 9.62
N HIS A 221 -4.28 -12.20 8.54
CA HIS A 221 -3.85 -11.16 7.62
C HIS A 221 -4.71 -11.18 6.36
N GLY A 222 -5.11 -10.01 5.87
CA GLY A 222 -6.10 -9.86 4.80
C GLY A 222 -7.50 -10.28 5.28
N VAL A 223 -8.40 -9.30 5.39
CA VAL A 223 -9.69 -9.50 6.07
C VAL A 223 -10.92 -9.41 5.18
N TYR A 224 -10.78 -9.10 3.89
CA TYR A 224 -11.88 -9.01 2.92
C TYR A 224 -12.81 -10.23 2.98
N GLN A 225 -12.26 -11.44 2.85
CA GLN A 225 -13.04 -12.69 2.77
C GLN A 225 -13.29 -13.40 4.11
N ARG A 226 -12.96 -12.79 5.26
CA ARG A 226 -12.94 -13.50 6.56
C ARG A 226 -14.33 -13.79 7.14
N SER A 227 -15.34 -13.00 6.78
CA SER A 227 -16.70 -13.15 7.28
C SER A 227 -17.70 -12.62 6.26
N ALA A 228 -18.98 -12.97 6.42
CA ALA A 228 -20.06 -12.34 5.66
C ALA A 228 -20.10 -10.81 5.86
N CYS A 229 -19.77 -10.33 7.07
CA CYS A 229 -19.72 -8.90 7.38
C CYS A 229 -18.60 -8.18 6.61
N THR A 230 -17.37 -8.68 6.70
CA THR A 230 -16.21 -8.05 6.04
C THR A 230 -16.36 -8.05 4.52
N ARG A 231 -16.87 -9.15 3.96
CA ARG A 231 -17.15 -9.27 2.53
C ARG A 231 -18.24 -8.30 2.11
N GLY A 232 -19.37 -8.28 2.83
CA GLY A 232 -20.50 -7.40 2.54
C GLY A 232 -20.13 -5.91 2.58
N VAL A 233 -19.35 -5.47 3.58
CA VAL A 233 -18.87 -4.09 3.67
C VAL A 233 -18.01 -3.73 2.46
N ALA A 234 -17.05 -4.58 2.13
CA ALA A 234 -16.14 -4.29 1.03
C ALA A 234 -16.81 -4.40 -0.34
N ASP A 235 -17.74 -5.34 -0.53
CA ASP A 235 -18.53 -5.45 -1.77
C ASP A 235 -19.44 -4.23 -1.95
N ALA A 236 -20.11 -3.77 -0.89
CA ALA A 236 -20.95 -2.58 -0.96
C ALA A 236 -20.12 -1.32 -1.32
N TYR A 237 -18.90 -1.22 -0.80
CA TYR A 237 -17.97 -0.15 -1.13
C TYR A 237 -17.46 -0.26 -2.58
N LEU A 238 -16.94 -1.42 -2.99
CA LEU A 238 -16.31 -1.62 -4.31
C LEU A 238 -17.33 -1.65 -5.47
N LEU A 239 -18.49 -2.26 -5.25
CA LEU A 239 -19.51 -2.48 -6.28
C LEU A 239 -20.66 -1.46 -6.22
N GLY A 240 -20.86 -0.81 -5.07
CA GLY A 240 -21.95 0.15 -4.86
C GLY A 240 -21.51 1.56 -4.51
N GLY A 241 -20.21 1.78 -4.24
CA GLY A 241 -19.71 3.07 -3.76
C GLY A 241 -20.20 3.45 -2.36
N VAL A 242 -20.74 2.50 -1.59
CA VAL A 242 -21.28 2.74 -0.26
C VAL A 242 -20.12 2.85 0.73
N VAL A 243 -19.95 4.03 1.32
CA VAL A 243 -18.93 4.28 2.33
C VAL A 243 -19.49 3.92 3.71
N PRO A 244 -18.88 2.96 4.44
CA PRO A 244 -19.33 2.63 5.80
C PRO A 244 -19.01 3.76 6.80
N GLU A 245 -19.68 3.71 7.95
CA GLU A 245 -19.34 4.58 9.07
C GLU A 245 -17.94 4.26 9.59
N ASP A 246 -17.16 5.30 9.89
CA ASP A 246 -15.83 5.15 10.47
C ASP A 246 -15.91 4.48 11.85
N GLY A 247 -15.04 3.48 12.10
CA GLY A 247 -15.08 2.71 13.33
C GLY A 247 -16.06 1.54 13.34
N THR A 248 -16.74 1.24 12.21
CA THR A 248 -17.57 0.04 12.06
C THR A 248 -16.77 -1.21 12.45
N ARG A 249 -17.44 -2.16 13.14
CA ARG A 249 -16.82 -3.41 13.59
C ARG A 249 -17.55 -4.62 13.03
N CYS A 250 -16.80 -5.52 12.41
CA CYS A 250 -17.26 -6.86 12.08
C CYS A 250 -16.87 -7.84 13.19
N PRO A 251 -17.77 -8.73 13.64
CA PRO A 251 -17.46 -9.72 14.68
C PRO A 251 -16.40 -10.70 14.19
N ALA A 252 -15.65 -11.28 15.14
CA ALA A 252 -14.77 -12.41 14.85
C ALA A 252 -15.60 -13.62 14.42
N VAL A 253 -15.08 -14.39 13.47
CA VAL A 253 -15.58 -15.74 13.14
C VAL A 253 -14.42 -16.69 13.36
N GLU A 254 -14.68 -17.78 14.08
CA GLU A 254 -13.65 -18.77 14.35
C GLU A 254 -13.22 -19.46 13.05
N PRO A 255 -11.90 -19.74 12.85
CA PRO A 255 -11.45 -20.51 11.70
C PRO A 255 -12.10 -21.91 11.73
N GLY A 256 -12.93 -22.23 10.73
CA GLY A 256 -13.58 -23.53 10.58
C GLY A 256 -15.05 -23.62 11.03
N ALA A 257 -15.69 -22.48 11.35
CA ALA A 257 -17.14 -22.37 11.50
C ALA A 257 -17.87 -22.14 10.15
#